data_AF-A0A8S0XY64-F1
#
_entry.id   AF-A0A8S0XY64-F1
#
_cell.length_a   1.000
_cell.length_b   1.000
_cell.length_c   1.000
_cell.angle_alpha   90.00
_cell.angle_beta   90.00
_cell.angle_gamma   90.00
#
_symmetry.space_group_name_H-M   'P 1'
#
loop_
_entity.id
_entity.type
_entity.pdbx_description
1 polymer ?
#
loop_
_entity_poly.entity_id
_entity_poly.type
_entity_poly.pdbx_seq_one_letter_code
_entity_poly.pdbx_strand_id
1 'polypeptide(L)'
;MKVLKWPGSKWNIADRIIELMPKHKIYLEPFFGFGAVFFSKAPSNTEILNDLDGEITNLFKCVRDNPEELAQEVYFTPYSREEYKKSYSRSDSETDIEKARQFLVRSNMARAGMQYYSSGWRHAGPILSTTYRQRVVGDWDSFTREWCYGYGSDIVRKPDLLNDYLKREGLMLRRTKKQVLAELPSKRRVVQTIDFDTGKYSELIQDAVEKAKTIDTVKKYFDKGRLTREAVNEGRQAIGIAKAPYVAAFVKMLLDAGEKVLLFAYHHEVYKIYEDELKKYNPMKITGLETSNQKDKSVEAFMNDETNILIISLRAGSGLNLQKATCVVFGELDWSPAVHSQCEDRAHRIGKKDSLLCYYLVAPEGTDEEIQEHLGLKVSQFVGIMGDKAETEEDRNIAQNVAAEHMNKIIEKLKNMKFSA
;
A
#
# COMPACT_ATOMS: atom_id res chain seq x y z
N MET A 1 -24.92 -25.73 4.32
CA MET A 1 -24.55 -24.60 3.42
C MET A 1 -24.44 -23.34 4.28
N LYS A 2 -23.23 -22.83 4.55
CA LYS A 2 -23.05 -21.58 5.34
C LYS A 2 -23.09 -20.40 4.36
N VAL A 3 -24.28 -19.85 4.11
CA VAL A 3 -24.47 -18.86 3.05
C VAL A 3 -23.83 -17.51 3.44
N LEU A 4 -23.86 -17.08 4.71
CA LEU A 4 -23.41 -15.74 5.14
C LEU A 4 -22.91 -15.66 6.59
N LYS A 5 -22.18 -14.58 6.92
CA LYS A 5 -21.69 -14.24 8.27
C LYS A 5 -22.56 -13.18 8.92
N TRP A 6 -23.15 -13.48 10.08
CA TRP A 6 -23.92 -12.53 10.90
C TRP A 6 -23.52 -12.60 12.38
N PRO A 7 -23.37 -11.47 13.08
CA PRO A 7 -23.14 -11.44 14.52
C PRO A 7 -24.28 -12.13 15.30
N GLY A 8 -23.97 -13.22 16.00
CA GLY A 8 -24.98 -13.97 16.76
C GLY A 8 -25.74 -15.02 15.96
N SER A 9 -25.34 -15.30 14.70
CA SER A 9 -25.85 -16.47 13.99
C SER A 9 -25.47 -17.74 14.76
N LYS A 10 -26.47 -18.54 15.14
CA LYS A 10 -26.32 -19.73 15.99
C LYS A 10 -25.64 -20.93 15.29
N TRP A 11 -24.96 -20.71 14.15
CA TRP A 11 -24.33 -21.77 13.35
C TRP A 11 -23.34 -22.63 14.13
N ASN A 12 -22.60 -22.06 15.08
CA ASN A 12 -21.60 -22.80 15.87
C ASN A 12 -22.22 -23.64 17.00
N ILE A 13 -23.49 -23.40 17.35
CA ILE A 13 -24.19 -24.08 18.44
C ILE A 13 -25.47 -24.78 17.96
N ALA A 14 -25.75 -24.78 16.66
CA ALA A 14 -26.99 -25.30 16.09
C ALA A 14 -27.22 -26.76 16.49
N ASP A 15 -26.19 -27.61 16.37
CA ASP A 15 -26.28 -29.03 16.72
C ASP A 15 -26.61 -29.23 18.20
N ARG A 16 -25.98 -28.46 19.09
CA ARG A 16 -26.28 -28.48 20.54
C ARG A 16 -27.71 -28.02 20.85
N ILE A 17 -28.25 -27.09 20.08
CA ILE A 17 -29.66 -26.65 20.23
C ILE A 17 -30.59 -27.76 19.76
N ILE A 18 -30.28 -28.41 18.64
CA ILE A 18 -31.08 -29.50 18.05
C ILE A 18 -31.13 -30.71 18.98
N GLU A 19 -30.01 -31.06 19.63
CA GLU A 19 -29.96 -32.13 20.64
C GLU A 19 -30.92 -31.90 21.81
N LEU A 20 -31.21 -30.64 22.15
CA LEU A 20 -32.13 -30.27 23.22
C LEU A 20 -33.58 -30.18 22.75
N MET A 21 -33.86 -30.34 21.45
CA MET A 21 -35.22 -30.25 20.93
C MET A 21 -36.01 -31.55 21.19
N PRO A 22 -37.23 -31.46 21.76
CA PRO A 22 -38.11 -32.62 21.84
C PRO A 22 -38.59 -33.04 20.44
N LYS A 23 -39.07 -34.28 20.31
CA LYS A 23 -39.76 -34.72 19.08
C LYS A 23 -40.96 -33.79 18.81
N HIS A 24 -41.03 -33.25 17.61
CA HIS A 24 -42.04 -32.28 17.21
C HIS A 24 -42.51 -32.52 15.77
N LYS A 25 -43.74 -32.10 15.46
CA LYS A 25 -44.30 -32.09 14.10
C LYS A 25 -44.40 -30.68 13.52
N ILE A 26 -44.43 -29.67 14.38
CA ILE A 26 -44.52 -28.25 14.02
C ILE A 26 -43.28 -27.56 14.56
N TYR A 27 -42.62 -26.77 13.72
CA TYR A 27 -41.47 -25.94 14.07
C TYR A 27 -41.83 -24.47 13.85
N LEU A 28 -41.55 -23.64 14.86
CA LEU A 28 -41.75 -22.19 14.80
C LEU A 28 -40.43 -21.50 15.13
N GLU A 29 -39.94 -20.69 14.21
CA GLU A 29 -38.72 -19.90 14.38
C GLU A 29 -39.07 -18.42 14.28
N PRO A 30 -39.32 -17.73 15.41
CA PRO A 30 -39.71 -16.32 15.43
C PRO A 30 -38.55 -15.35 15.21
N PHE A 31 -37.30 -15.86 15.31
CA PHE A 31 -36.06 -15.13 15.10
C PHE A 31 -35.20 -15.89 14.10
N PHE A 32 -35.69 -15.96 12.87
CA PHE A 32 -35.10 -16.78 11.82
C PHE A 32 -33.63 -16.49 11.60
N GLY A 33 -33.24 -15.21 11.62
CA GLY A 33 -31.91 -14.74 11.31
C GLY A 33 -31.45 -15.35 9.99
N PHE A 34 -30.41 -16.18 10.03
CA PHE A 34 -29.90 -16.87 8.84
C PHE A 34 -30.32 -18.34 8.75
N GLY A 35 -31.34 -18.75 9.52
CA GLY A 35 -31.89 -20.10 9.51
C GLY A 35 -30.95 -21.16 10.07
N ALA A 36 -30.03 -20.78 10.98
CA ALA A 36 -28.96 -21.67 11.43
C ALA A 36 -29.45 -23.00 12.04
N VAL A 37 -30.54 -22.95 12.80
CA VAL A 37 -31.15 -24.12 13.43
C VAL A 37 -32.09 -24.81 12.44
N PHE A 38 -32.92 -24.01 11.74
CA PHE A 38 -33.81 -24.48 10.68
C PHE A 38 -33.12 -25.34 9.60
N PHE A 39 -32.00 -24.87 9.03
CA PHE A 39 -31.26 -25.60 7.98
C PHE A 39 -30.45 -26.79 8.49
N SER A 40 -30.25 -26.90 9.80
CA SER A 40 -29.46 -27.97 10.42
C SER A 40 -30.33 -29.07 11.04
N LYS A 41 -31.59 -28.78 11.40
CA LYS A 41 -32.52 -29.79 11.93
C LYS A 41 -33.06 -30.69 10.81
N ALA A 42 -33.51 -31.89 11.18
CA ALA A 42 -34.32 -32.72 10.28
C ALA A 42 -35.66 -32.04 10.00
N PRO A 43 -36.19 -32.01 8.76
CA PRO A 43 -37.45 -31.33 8.44
C PRO A 43 -38.64 -31.80 9.29
N SER A 44 -39.51 -30.86 9.66
CA SER A 44 -40.80 -31.12 10.31
C SER A 44 -41.96 -31.09 9.32
N ASN A 45 -43.11 -31.64 9.71
CA ASN A 45 -44.32 -31.61 8.87
C ASN A 45 -44.82 -30.18 8.58
N THR A 46 -44.63 -29.26 9.52
CA THR A 46 -45.00 -27.85 9.35
C THR A 46 -43.92 -26.97 9.94
N GLU A 47 -43.46 -25.99 9.18
CA GLU A 47 -42.38 -25.09 9.56
C GLU A 47 -42.80 -23.64 9.28
N ILE A 48 -42.82 -22.82 10.32
CA ILE A 48 -43.23 -21.42 10.27
C ILE A 48 -42.01 -20.58 10.59
N LEU A 49 -41.62 -19.71 9.67
CA LEU A 49 -40.45 -18.86 9.77
C LEU A 49 -40.88 -17.41 9.84
N ASN A 50 -40.34 -16.67 10.81
CA ASN A 50 -40.54 -15.24 10.94
C ASN A 50 -39.24 -14.55 11.34
N ASP A 51 -39.05 -13.32 10.89
CA ASP A 51 -37.97 -12.46 11.33
C ASP A 51 -38.45 -11.01 11.46
N LEU A 52 -37.83 -10.26 12.37
CA LEU A 52 -38.10 -8.84 12.51
C LEU A 52 -37.49 -8.04 11.34
N ASP A 53 -36.42 -8.55 10.73
CA ASP A 53 -35.73 -7.93 9.62
C ASP A 53 -36.33 -8.39 8.27
N GLY A 54 -37.08 -7.49 7.63
CA GLY A 54 -37.72 -7.74 6.35
C GLY A 54 -36.73 -8.05 5.21
N GLU A 55 -35.48 -7.59 5.29
CA GLU A 55 -34.46 -7.84 4.26
C GLU A 55 -34.01 -9.29 4.25
N ILE A 56 -33.99 -9.96 5.41
CA ILE A 56 -33.73 -11.40 5.52
C ILE A 56 -34.83 -12.18 4.83
N THR A 57 -36.09 -11.84 5.14
CA THR A 57 -37.26 -12.49 4.51
C THR A 57 -37.24 -12.28 3.00
N ASN A 58 -36.89 -11.07 2.55
CA ASN A 58 -36.72 -10.76 1.13
C ASN A 58 -35.61 -11.60 0.46
N LEU A 59 -34.45 -11.72 1.10
CA LEU A 59 -33.34 -12.54 0.58
C LEU A 59 -33.79 -13.98 0.33
N PHE A 60 -34.44 -14.61 1.30
CA PHE A 60 -34.87 -16.00 1.16
C PHE A 60 -36.04 -16.18 0.18
N LYS A 61 -36.91 -15.18 0.02
CA LYS A 61 -37.89 -15.16 -1.08
C LYS A 61 -37.19 -15.13 -2.43
N CYS A 62 -36.19 -14.25 -2.62
CA CYS A 62 -35.43 -14.17 -3.87
C CYS A 62 -34.66 -15.46 -4.17
N VAL A 63 -34.08 -16.11 -3.16
CA VAL A 63 -33.41 -17.42 -3.31
C VAL A 63 -34.39 -18.52 -3.75
N ARG A 64 -35.65 -18.46 -3.28
CA ARG A 64 -36.68 -19.45 -3.65
C ARG A 64 -37.25 -19.17 -5.04
N ASP A 65 -37.58 -17.93 -5.32
CA ASP A 65 -38.40 -17.54 -6.47
C ASP A 65 -37.55 -17.19 -7.71
N ASN A 66 -36.41 -16.51 -7.53
CA ASN A 66 -35.54 -16.03 -8.60
C ASN A 66 -34.04 -16.34 -8.34
N PRO A 67 -33.65 -17.61 -8.13
CA PRO A 67 -32.29 -17.97 -7.71
C PRO A 67 -31.20 -17.62 -8.74
N GLU A 68 -31.48 -17.78 -10.03
CA GLU A 68 -30.49 -17.55 -11.10
C GLU A 68 -30.19 -16.05 -11.27
N GLU A 69 -31.23 -15.23 -11.28
CA GLU A 69 -31.13 -13.77 -11.38
C GLU A 69 -30.37 -13.20 -10.17
N LEU A 70 -30.73 -13.60 -8.96
CA LEU A 70 -30.01 -13.17 -7.75
C LEU A 70 -28.54 -13.62 -7.79
N ALA A 71 -28.27 -14.86 -8.21
CA ALA A 71 -26.91 -15.36 -8.31
C ALA A 71 -26.08 -14.58 -9.34
N GLN A 72 -26.67 -14.21 -10.47
CA GLN A 72 -26.04 -13.41 -11.51
C GLN A 72 -25.69 -12.00 -11.00
N GLU A 73 -26.65 -11.31 -10.39
CA GLU A 73 -26.45 -9.97 -9.83
C GLU A 73 -25.36 -9.97 -8.73
N VAL A 74 -25.36 -10.97 -7.86
CA VAL A 74 -24.34 -11.13 -6.83
C VAL A 74 -22.97 -11.46 -7.45
N TYR A 75 -22.93 -12.27 -8.50
CA TYR A 75 -21.70 -12.66 -9.18
C TYR A 75 -21.00 -11.46 -9.84
N PHE A 76 -21.76 -10.57 -10.48
CA PHE A 76 -21.23 -9.37 -11.12
C PHE A 76 -21.04 -8.19 -10.17
N THR A 77 -21.43 -8.33 -8.90
CA THR A 77 -21.22 -7.29 -7.89
C THR A 77 -19.74 -7.17 -7.52
N PRO A 78 -19.08 -6.03 -7.80
CA PRO A 78 -17.67 -5.86 -7.51
C PRO A 78 -17.43 -5.77 -6.00
N TYR A 79 -16.40 -6.47 -5.50
CA TYR A 79 -15.94 -6.32 -4.12
C TYR A 79 -15.23 -4.98 -3.94
N SER A 80 -16.00 -3.91 -3.75
CA SER A 80 -15.49 -2.54 -3.73
C SER A 80 -16.06 -1.72 -2.57
N ARG A 81 -15.28 -0.73 -2.13
CA ARG A 81 -15.70 0.21 -1.09
C ARG A 81 -16.90 1.06 -1.54
N GLU A 82 -16.96 1.38 -2.83
CA GLU A 82 -18.04 2.19 -3.40
C GLU A 82 -19.36 1.42 -3.38
N GLU A 83 -19.33 0.15 -3.81
CA GLU A 83 -20.48 -0.74 -3.81
C GLU A 83 -21.03 -0.95 -2.39
N TYR A 84 -20.13 -1.16 -1.45
CA TYR A 84 -20.48 -1.23 -0.02
C TYR A 84 -21.14 0.06 0.48
N LYS A 85 -20.63 1.25 0.11
CA LYS A 85 -21.26 2.52 0.52
C LYS A 85 -22.65 2.68 -0.09
N LYS A 86 -22.80 2.36 -1.38
CA LYS A 86 -24.08 2.41 -2.10
C LYS A 86 -25.10 1.45 -1.51
N SER A 87 -24.68 0.29 -1.02
CA SER A 87 -25.62 -0.65 -0.39
C SER A 87 -26.37 -0.12 0.84
N TYR A 88 -25.99 1.03 1.43
CA TYR A 88 -26.74 1.66 2.53
C TYR A 88 -27.83 2.64 2.07
N SER A 89 -27.86 3.03 0.79
CA SER A 89 -28.91 3.92 0.27
C SER A 89 -30.16 3.13 -0.08
N ARG A 90 -30.86 2.64 0.95
CA ARG A 90 -32.10 1.88 0.81
C ARG A 90 -33.20 2.74 0.19
N SER A 91 -33.79 2.29 -0.92
CA SER A 91 -34.95 2.91 -1.53
C SER A 91 -36.12 1.93 -1.62
N ASP A 92 -37.32 2.37 -1.27
CA ASP A 92 -38.53 1.55 -1.38
C ASP A 92 -38.83 1.17 -2.84
N SER A 93 -38.37 1.99 -3.80
CA SER A 93 -38.53 1.78 -5.24
C SER A 93 -37.61 0.71 -5.84
N GLU A 94 -36.66 0.16 -5.07
CA GLU A 94 -35.75 -0.89 -5.55
C GLU A 94 -36.45 -2.24 -5.69
N THR A 95 -35.99 -3.05 -6.63
CA THR A 95 -36.48 -4.42 -6.84
C THR A 95 -36.09 -5.30 -5.65
N ASP A 96 -36.86 -6.36 -5.42
CA ASP A 96 -36.58 -7.34 -4.37
C ASP A 96 -35.19 -7.98 -4.56
N ILE A 97 -34.76 -8.19 -5.80
CA ILE A 97 -33.42 -8.69 -6.15
C ILE A 97 -32.33 -7.70 -5.77
N GLU A 98 -32.51 -6.42 -6.06
CA GLU A 98 -31.52 -5.39 -5.69
C GLU A 98 -31.41 -5.26 -4.18
N LYS A 99 -32.55 -5.25 -3.47
CA LYS A 99 -32.58 -5.24 -1.99
C LYS A 99 -31.85 -6.45 -1.41
N ALA A 100 -32.03 -7.65 -1.99
CA ALA A 100 -31.33 -8.86 -1.59
C ALA A 100 -29.82 -8.79 -1.88
N ARG A 101 -29.42 -8.28 -3.06
CA ARG A 101 -28.03 -8.08 -3.46
C ARG A 101 -27.32 -7.10 -2.52
N GLN A 102 -27.93 -5.96 -2.22
CA GLN A 102 -27.39 -4.97 -1.28
C GLN A 102 -27.26 -5.55 0.14
N PHE A 103 -28.23 -6.34 0.60
CA PHE A 103 -28.15 -7.05 1.87
C PHE A 103 -26.97 -8.03 1.91
N LEU A 104 -26.71 -8.74 0.81
CA LEU A 104 -25.54 -9.61 0.66
C LEU A 104 -24.22 -8.83 0.64
N VAL A 105 -24.18 -7.66 -0.01
CA VAL A 105 -23.03 -6.75 0.00
C VAL A 105 -22.69 -6.33 1.42
N ARG A 106 -23.66 -5.82 2.19
CA ARG A 106 -23.44 -5.41 3.59
C ARG A 106 -23.00 -6.60 4.46
N SER A 107 -23.64 -7.75 4.30
CA SER A 107 -23.31 -8.96 5.06
C SER A 107 -21.87 -9.44 4.85
N ASN A 108 -21.33 -9.29 3.64
CA ASN A 108 -20.01 -9.80 3.29
C ASN A 108 -18.88 -8.76 3.30
N MET A 109 -19.19 -7.50 3.03
CA MET A 109 -18.22 -6.41 2.88
C MET A 109 -18.12 -5.51 4.13
N ALA A 110 -19.06 -5.61 5.08
CA ALA A 110 -18.96 -4.93 6.38
C ALA A 110 -17.95 -5.61 7.31
N ARG A 111 -17.32 -4.84 8.21
CA ARG A 111 -16.65 -5.44 9.37
C ARG A 111 -17.68 -6.12 10.26
N ALA A 112 -17.40 -7.38 10.59
CA ALA A 112 -18.29 -8.28 11.35
C ALA A 112 -19.68 -8.54 10.72
N GLY A 113 -19.97 -8.12 9.48
CA GLY A 113 -21.29 -8.34 8.85
C GLY A 113 -22.41 -7.46 9.41
N MET A 114 -22.07 -6.26 9.92
CA MET A 114 -23.02 -5.33 10.55
C MET A 114 -23.95 -4.65 9.52
N GLN A 115 -25.28 -4.70 9.74
CA GLN A 115 -26.27 -4.15 8.79
C GLN A 115 -26.81 -2.78 9.14
N TYR A 116 -27.03 -2.49 10.43
CA TYR A 116 -27.84 -1.35 10.86
C TYR A 116 -27.09 -0.01 10.76
N TYR A 117 -25.77 -0.06 10.74
CA TYR A 117 -24.89 1.08 10.53
C TYR A 117 -23.62 0.64 9.82
N SER A 118 -22.93 1.58 9.18
CA SER A 118 -21.67 1.29 8.50
C SER A 118 -20.55 1.06 9.52
N SER A 119 -20.11 -0.20 9.68
CA SER A 119 -18.98 -0.56 10.54
C SER A 119 -17.61 -0.37 9.87
N GLY A 120 -17.60 0.25 8.68
CA GLY A 120 -16.44 0.40 7.81
C GLY A 120 -16.27 -0.76 6.83
N TRP A 121 -15.77 -0.45 5.63
CA TRP A 121 -15.54 -1.45 4.58
C TRP A 121 -14.38 -2.39 4.92
N ARG A 122 -14.59 -3.69 4.70
CA ARG A 122 -13.62 -4.74 4.95
C ARG A 122 -12.70 -4.94 3.73
N HIS A 123 -11.45 -4.53 3.86
CA HIS A 123 -10.43 -4.55 2.80
C HIS A 123 -10.03 -5.95 2.29
N ALA A 124 -10.11 -6.97 3.14
CA ALA A 124 -9.92 -8.37 2.76
C ALA A 124 -11.30 -9.03 2.68
N GLY A 125 -11.60 -9.77 1.61
CA GLY A 125 -12.83 -10.58 1.50
C GLY A 125 -13.12 -11.42 2.76
N PRO A 126 -14.34 -11.95 2.93
CA PRO A 126 -14.66 -12.72 4.11
C PRO A 126 -13.69 -13.92 4.24
N ILE A 127 -12.96 -13.99 5.35
CA ILE A 127 -12.20 -15.19 5.75
C ILE A 127 -13.23 -16.26 6.12
N LEU A 128 -13.90 -16.85 5.14
CA LEU A 128 -14.74 -18.02 5.35
C LEU A 128 -13.81 -19.19 5.64
N SER A 129 -14.12 -19.90 6.71
CA SER A 129 -13.35 -21.01 7.27
C SER A 129 -12.73 -21.92 6.21
N THR A 130 -11.39 -22.05 6.24
CA THR A 130 -10.55 -23.21 5.88
C THR A 130 -10.84 -24.04 4.61
N THR A 131 -11.68 -23.58 3.70
CA THR A 131 -11.86 -24.21 2.39
C THR A 131 -12.15 -23.12 1.37
N TYR A 132 -11.10 -22.47 0.88
CA TYR A 132 -11.25 -21.62 -0.29
C TYR A 132 -11.63 -22.52 -1.46
N ARG A 133 -12.80 -22.28 -2.07
CA ARG A 133 -12.95 -22.42 -3.51
C ARG A 133 -12.84 -21.01 -4.08
N GLN A 134 -11.62 -20.54 -4.35
CA GLN A 134 -11.49 -19.46 -5.32
C GLN A 134 -11.98 -20.08 -6.64
N ARG A 135 -13.15 -19.67 -7.14
CA ARG A 135 -13.83 -20.24 -8.33
C ARG A 135 -13.04 -20.12 -9.65
N VAL A 136 -11.77 -19.79 -9.55
CA VAL A 136 -10.99 -19.15 -10.60
C VAL A 136 -9.60 -19.78 -10.75
N VAL A 137 -8.97 -20.15 -9.63
CA VAL A 137 -7.65 -20.80 -9.60
C VAL A 137 -7.66 -22.12 -8.80
N GLY A 138 -8.85 -22.60 -8.44
CA GLY A 138 -9.04 -23.82 -7.65
C GLY A 138 -9.05 -23.60 -6.14
N ASP A 139 -9.05 -24.70 -5.40
CA ASP A 139 -8.85 -24.67 -3.95
C ASP A 139 -7.38 -24.38 -3.61
N TRP A 140 -7.11 -23.98 -2.36
CA TRP A 140 -5.75 -23.62 -1.92
C TRP A 140 -4.74 -24.74 -2.15
N ASP A 141 -5.13 -25.99 -1.96
CA ASP A 141 -4.23 -27.12 -2.11
C ASP A 141 -3.91 -27.39 -3.59
N SER A 142 -4.90 -27.26 -4.46
CA SER A 142 -4.71 -27.30 -5.91
C SER A 142 -3.88 -26.12 -6.42
N PHE A 143 -4.16 -24.92 -5.92
CA PHE A 143 -3.41 -23.72 -6.29
C PHE A 143 -1.95 -23.81 -5.88
N THR A 144 -1.68 -24.20 -4.62
CA THR A 144 -0.30 -24.30 -4.11
C THR A 144 0.47 -25.45 -4.75
N ARG A 145 -0.20 -26.55 -5.10
CA ARG A 145 0.38 -27.65 -5.90
C ARG A 145 0.77 -27.19 -7.32
N GLU A 146 -0.09 -26.42 -7.96
CA GLU A 146 0.05 -26.08 -9.38
C GLU A 146 0.96 -24.87 -9.60
N TRP A 147 0.80 -23.84 -8.77
CA TRP A 147 1.42 -22.53 -8.95
C TRP A 147 2.51 -22.22 -7.94
N CYS A 148 2.56 -22.85 -6.76
CA CYS A 148 3.52 -22.56 -5.69
C CYS A 148 4.64 -23.61 -5.54
N TYR A 149 5.61 -23.36 -4.66
CA TYR A 149 6.70 -24.29 -4.31
C TYR A 149 6.24 -25.46 -3.40
N GLY A 150 5.11 -26.08 -3.73
CA GLY A 150 4.57 -27.24 -3.03
C GLY A 150 3.37 -26.94 -2.14
N TYR A 151 2.82 -27.99 -1.54
CA TYR A 151 1.55 -27.97 -0.81
C TYR A 151 1.59 -26.99 0.37
N GLY A 152 0.64 -26.05 0.40
CA GLY A 152 0.52 -25.06 1.47
C GLY A 152 1.51 -23.89 1.40
N SER A 153 2.38 -23.84 0.38
CA SER A 153 3.29 -22.70 0.17
C SER A 153 2.54 -21.52 -0.42
N ASP A 154 2.72 -20.34 0.17
CA ASP A 154 2.23 -19.05 -0.34
C ASP A 154 3.16 -18.42 -1.39
N ILE A 155 4.24 -19.11 -1.77
CA ILE A 155 5.26 -18.62 -2.71
C ILE A 155 5.01 -19.19 -4.10
N VAL A 156 4.58 -18.35 -5.03
CA VAL A 156 4.33 -18.71 -6.44
C VAL A 156 5.65 -19.04 -7.14
N ARG A 157 5.79 -20.28 -7.62
CA ARG A 157 7.00 -20.82 -8.27
C ARG A 157 7.23 -20.25 -9.68
N LYS A 158 6.15 -19.98 -10.42
CA LYS A 158 6.21 -19.54 -11.83
C LYS A 158 5.27 -18.34 -12.06
N PRO A 159 5.65 -17.15 -11.57
CA PRO A 159 4.78 -15.97 -11.59
C PRO A 159 4.41 -15.51 -13.01
N ASP A 160 5.29 -15.69 -14.00
CA ASP A 160 4.99 -15.34 -15.40
C ASP A 160 3.89 -16.22 -16.01
N LEU A 161 3.94 -17.54 -15.77
CA LEU A 161 2.91 -18.46 -16.27
C LEU A 161 1.58 -18.26 -15.56
N LEU A 162 1.60 -17.97 -14.26
CA LEU A 162 0.39 -17.63 -13.52
C LEU A 162 -0.19 -16.32 -14.05
N ASN A 163 0.63 -15.31 -14.30
CA ASN A 163 0.20 -14.03 -14.89
C ASN A 163 -0.43 -14.22 -16.29
N ASP A 164 0.15 -15.06 -17.14
CA ASP A 164 -0.40 -15.36 -18.46
C ASP A 164 -1.71 -16.17 -18.39
N TYR A 165 -1.79 -17.15 -17.49
CA TYR A 165 -3.03 -17.87 -17.17
C TYR A 165 -4.11 -16.90 -16.70
N LEU A 166 -3.81 -16.06 -15.71
CA LEU A 166 -4.75 -15.08 -15.17
C LEU A 166 -5.23 -14.06 -16.23
N LYS A 167 -4.36 -13.66 -17.16
CA LYS A 167 -4.74 -12.79 -18.29
C LYS A 167 -5.63 -13.52 -19.30
N ARG A 168 -5.25 -14.75 -19.67
CA ARG A 168 -5.98 -15.58 -20.66
C ARG A 168 -7.39 -15.91 -20.18
N GLU A 169 -7.52 -16.28 -18.91
CA GLU A 169 -8.81 -16.59 -18.28
C GLU A 169 -9.63 -15.32 -17.93
N GLY A 170 -9.13 -14.12 -18.27
CA GLY A 170 -9.86 -12.85 -18.07
C GLY A 170 -9.90 -12.34 -16.62
N LEU A 171 -9.03 -12.86 -15.76
CA LEU A 171 -9.03 -12.66 -14.31
C LEU A 171 -8.13 -11.52 -13.87
N MET A 172 -7.18 -11.15 -14.73
CA MET A 172 -6.24 -10.07 -14.52
C MET A 172 -6.08 -9.24 -15.79
N LEU A 173 -6.52 -7.97 -15.72
CA LEU A 173 -6.20 -6.95 -16.73
C LEU A 173 -4.94 -6.21 -16.27
N ARG A 174 -3.79 -6.57 -16.84
CA ARG A 174 -2.50 -5.91 -16.58
C ARG A 174 -1.82 -5.57 -17.91
N ARG A 175 -1.70 -4.27 -18.20
CA ARG A 175 -0.94 -3.70 -19.33
C ARG A 175 0.18 -2.85 -18.77
N THR A 176 1.39 -2.94 -19.33
CA THR A 176 2.49 -2.04 -18.93
C THR A 176 2.29 -0.66 -19.56
N LYS A 177 2.86 0.40 -18.97
CA LYS A 177 2.78 1.76 -19.55
C LYS A 177 3.24 1.75 -21.01
N LYS A 178 4.33 1.03 -21.32
CA LYS A 178 4.84 0.81 -22.68
C LYS A 178 3.86 0.10 -23.64
N GLN A 179 3.01 -0.80 -23.15
CA GLN A 179 2.01 -1.52 -23.96
C GLN A 179 0.76 -0.68 -24.24
N VAL A 180 0.51 0.37 -23.45
CA VAL A 180 -0.65 1.27 -23.61
C VAL A 180 -0.24 2.59 -24.28
N LEU A 181 1.02 3.00 -24.15
CA LEU A 181 1.50 4.34 -24.47
C LEU A 181 2.82 4.24 -25.22
N ALA A 182 2.74 4.17 -26.56
CA ALA A 182 3.90 4.12 -27.45
C ALA A 182 4.70 5.44 -27.50
N GLU A 183 4.12 6.54 -27.00
CA GLU A 183 4.63 7.92 -27.18
C GLU A 183 4.98 8.63 -25.87
N LEU A 184 5.22 7.91 -24.76
CA LEU A 184 5.66 8.56 -23.52
C LEU A 184 7.19 8.74 -23.52
N PRO A 185 7.70 9.98 -23.43
CA PRO A 185 9.12 10.21 -23.32
C PRO A 185 9.69 9.48 -22.10
N SER A 186 10.77 8.74 -22.31
CA SER A 186 11.44 7.99 -21.24
C SER A 186 11.88 8.95 -20.12
N LYS A 187 11.61 8.58 -18.86
CA LYS A 187 12.20 9.26 -17.69
C LYS A 187 13.72 9.24 -17.80
N ARG A 188 14.38 10.36 -17.56
CA ARG A 188 15.84 10.44 -17.52
C ARG A 188 16.27 10.54 -16.06
N ARG A 189 17.11 9.60 -15.62
CA ARG A 189 17.65 9.58 -14.26
C ARG A 189 19.11 9.98 -14.32
N VAL A 190 19.51 10.92 -13.47
CA VAL A 190 20.88 11.43 -13.35
C VAL A 190 21.27 11.34 -11.89
N VAL A 191 22.36 10.64 -11.61
CA VAL A 191 22.99 10.64 -10.30
C VAL A 191 24.05 11.73 -10.30
N GLN A 192 23.95 12.67 -9.37
CA GLN A 192 24.87 13.80 -9.27
C GLN A 192 25.49 13.79 -7.88
N THR A 193 26.81 13.73 -7.84
CA THR A 193 27.54 13.94 -6.59
C THR A 193 27.44 15.41 -6.20
N ILE A 194 27.19 15.66 -4.91
CA ILE A 194 27.07 17.00 -4.36
C ILE A 194 27.89 17.14 -3.08
N ASP A 195 28.43 18.33 -2.85
CA ASP A 195 29.19 18.64 -1.65
C ASP A 195 28.32 18.63 -0.40
N PHE A 196 28.97 18.56 0.75
CA PHE A 196 28.34 18.61 2.07
C PHE A 196 29.28 19.30 3.07
N ASP A 197 28.72 19.83 4.15
CA ASP A 197 29.49 20.45 5.23
C ASP A 197 30.17 19.37 6.08
N THR A 198 31.47 19.17 5.88
CA THR A 198 32.26 18.16 6.57
C THR A 198 32.36 18.40 8.08
N GLY A 199 32.42 19.66 8.51
CA GLY A 199 32.47 20.03 9.93
C GLY A 199 31.15 19.70 10.62
N LYS A 200 30.04 20.13 10.02
CA LYS A 200 28.69 19.85 10.53
C LYS A 200 28.37 18.35 10.50
N TYR A 201 28.80 17.64 9.46
CA TYR A 201 28.66 16.18 9.40
C TYR A 201 29.41 15.51 10.54
N SER A 202 30.66 15.89 10.77
CA SER A 202 31.52 15.34 11.83
C SER A 202 30.99 15.60 13.23
N GLU A 203 30.29 16.72 13.44
CA GLU A 203 29.59 17.03 14.69
C GLU A 203 28.36 16.12 14.88
N LEU A 204 27.48 16.06 13.88
CA LEU A 204 26.18 15.37 13.99
C LEU A 204 26.30 13.84 13.99
N ILE A 205 27.36 13.28 13.40
CA ILE A 205 27.53 11.83 13.25
C ILE A 205 28.03 11.16 14.54
N GLN A 206 28.47 11.93 15.54
CA GLN A 206 29.09 11.39 16.77
C GLN A 206 28.15 10.45 17.54
N ASP A 207 26.89 10.87 17.74
CA ASP A 207 25.89 10.07 18.43
C ASP A 207 25.63 8.73 17.73
N ALA A 208 25.56 8.76 16.40
CA ALA A 208 25.37 7.55 15.58
C ALA A 208 26.57 6.60 15.72
N VAL A 209 27.79 7.14 15.78
CA VAL A 209 29.02 6.36 15.97
C VAL A 209 29.09 5.75 17.37
N GLU A 210 28.73 6.50 18.42
CA GLU A 210 28.69 5.99 19.79
C GLU A 210 27.68 4.84 19.93
N LYS A 211 26.46 5.03 19.37
CA LYS A 211 25.45 3.96 19.32
C LYS A 211 25.97 2.75 18.55
N ALA A 212 26.58 2.95 17.39
CA ALA A 212 27.13 1.86 16.59
C ALA A 212 28.19 1.04 17.35
N LYS A 213 29.06 1.69 18.13
CA LYS A 213 30.10 1.03 18.95
C LYS A 213 29.53 0.25 20.13
N THR A 214 28.38 0.65 20.67
CA THR A 214 27.75 -0.02 21.82
C THR A 214 26.85 -1.19 21.42
N ILE A 215 26.44 -1.30 20.15
CA ILE A 215 25.56 -2.38 19.62
C ILE A 215 26.02 -3.79 20.01
N ASP A 216 27.32 -4.08 19.98
CA ASP A 216 27.83 -5.43 20.25
C ASP A 216 27.84 -5.78 21.74
N THR A 217 27.70 -4.78 22.62
CA THR A 217 27.61 -4.99 24.07
C THR A 217 26.18 -5.31 24.53
N VAL A 218 25.18 -5.07 23.66
CA VAL A 218 23.76 -5.29 23.96
C VAL A 218 23.40 -6.77 23.80
N LYS A 219 23.03 -7.43 24.91
CA LYS A 219 22.70 -8.87 24.94
C LYS A 219 21.34 -9.22 24.34
N LYS A 220 20.35 -8.33 24.47
CA LYS A 220 18.97 -8.59 24.02
C LYS A 220 18.82 -8.29 22.54
N TYR A 221 18.33 -9.26 21.77
CA TYR A 221 18.15 -9.13 20.32
C TYR A 221 17.24 -7.94 19.93
N PHE A 222 16.14 -7.75 20.66
CA PHE A 222 15.22 -6.64 20.42
C PHE A 222 15.89 -5.26 20.58
N ASP A 223 16.62 -5.08 21.68
CA ASP A 223 17.33 -3.83 21.97
C ASP A 223 18.46 -3.58 20.96
N LYS A 224 19.15 -4.65 20.53
CA LYS A 224 20.16 -4.59 19.46
C LYS A 224 19.56 -4.10 18.14
N GLY A 225 18.40 -4.65 17.75
CA GLY A 225 17.71 -4.25 16.53
C GLY A 225 17.19 -2.81 16.57
N ARG A 226 16.73 -2.34 17.73
CA ARG A 226 16.34 -0.94 17.93
C ARG A 226 17.53 0.01 17.79
N LEU A 227 18.61 -0.25 18.52
CA LEU A 227 19.82 0.59 18.52
C LEU A 227 20.48 0.66 17.13
N THR A 228 20.46 -0.46 16.39
CA THR A 228 20.90 -0.51 14.99
C THR A 228 20.12 0.46 14.12
N ARG A 229 18.78 0.44 14.20
CA ARG A 229 17.92 1.33 13.41
C ARG A 229 18.10 2.80 13.79
N GLU A 230 18.28 3.09 15.07
CA GLU A 230 18.55 4.43 15.58
C GLU A 230 19.88 4.96 15.01
N ALA A 231 20.98 4.20 15.14
CA ALA A 231 22.28 4.58 14.62
C ALA A 231 22.28 4.81 13.10
N VAL A 232 21.62 3.93 12.33
CA VAL A 232 21.48 4.12 10.87
C VAL A 232 20.65 5.35 10.54
N ASN A 233 19.53 5.57 11.25
CA ASN A 233 18.67 6.73 10.98
C ASN A 233 19.38 8.04 11.30
N GLU A 234 20.10 8.11 12.43
CA GLU A 234 20.91 9.28 12.80
C GLU A 234 22.05 9.51 11.82
N GLY A 235 22.72 8.45 11.34
CA GLY A 235 23.74 8.58 10.30
C GLY A 235 23.21 9.12 8.97
N ARG A 236 21.97 8.74 8.60
CA ARG A 236 21.27 9.30 7.44
C ARG A 236 20.88 10.76 7.67
N GLN A 237 20.38 11.08 8.86
CA GLN A 237 20.00 12.44 9.22
C GLN A 237 21.21 13.39 9.22
N ALA A 238 22.34 12.96 9.76
CA ALA A 238 23.57 13.75 9.82
C ALA A 238 24.06 14.13 8.41
N ILE A 239 24.16 13.16 7.48
CA ILE A 239 24.55 13.45 6.10
C ILE A 239 23.48 14.28 5.37
N GLY A 240 22.20 14.00 5.60
CA GLY A 240 21.08 14.77 5.05
C GLY A 240 21.16 16.24 5.43
N ILE A 241 21.40 16.55 6.71
CA ILE A 241 21.55 17.93 7.21
C ILE A 241 22.79 18.62 6.65
N ALA A 242 23.93 17.92 6.59
CA ALA A 242 25.19 18.48 6.09
C ALA A 242 25.13 18.79 4.58
N LYS A 243 24.38 17.98 3.83
CA LYS A 243 24.21 18.10 2.38
C LYS A 243 23.10 19.06 1.96
N ALA A 244 22.11 19.30 2.83
CA ALA A 244 20.92 20.08 2.51
C ALA A 244 21.19 21.49 1.94
N PRO A 245 22.15 22.30 2.45
CA PRO A 245 22.44 23.61 1.87
C PRO A 245 22.93 23.55 0.42
N TYR A 246 23.73 22.55 0.09
CA TYR A 246 24.26 22.33 -1.26
C TYR A 246 23.17 21.83 -2.21
N VAL A 247 22.31 20.91 -1.74
CA VAL A 247 21.10 20.51 -2.48
C VAL A 247 20.22 21.72 -2.77
N ALA A 248 20.01 22.60 -1.79
CA ALA A 248 19.24 23.81 -2.00
C ALA A 248 19.91 24.72 -3.05
N ALA A 249 21.23 24.87 -3.04
CA ALA A 249 21.95 25.63 -4.08
C ALA A 249 21.75 25.04 -5.49
N PHE A 250 21.81 23.71 -5.63
CA PHE A 250 21.51 23.04 -6.90
C PHE A 250 20.08 23.30 -7.35
N VAL A 251 19.12 23.23 -6.43
CA VAL A 251 17.71 23.50 -6.70
C VAL A 251 17.47 24.97 -7.08
N LYS A 252 18.17 25.93 -6.46
CA LYS A 252 18.12 27.35 -6.85
C LYS A 252 18.49 27.54 -8.32
N MET A 253 19.53 26.86 -8.79
CA MET A 253 19.92 26.91 -10.21
C MET A 253 18.82 26.42 -11.14
N LEU A 254 18.11 25.33 -10.78
CA LEU A 254 16.98 24.84 -11.56
C LEU A 254 15.81 25.84 -11.55
N LEU A 255 15.49 26.42 -10.39
CA LEU A 255 14.41 27.39 -10.27
C LEU A 255 14.69 28.70 -11.01
N ASP A 256 15.94 29.18 -10.98
CA ASP A 256 16.38 30.35 -11.74
C ASP A 256 16.34 30.10 -13.25
N ALA A 257 16.52 28.84 -13.68
CA ALA A 257 16.31 28.42 -15.07
C ALA A 257 14.82 28.27 -15.45
N GLY A 258 13.90 28.47 -14.50
CA GLY A 258 12.45 28.39 -14.74
C GLY A 258 11.86 26.98 -14.59
N GLU A 259 12.63 26.01 -14.08
CA GLU A 259 12.15 24.65 -13.88
C GLU A 259 11.13 24.57 -12.73
N LYS A 260 10.17 23.64 -12.84
CA LYS A 260 9.21 23.30 -11.80
C LYS A 260 9.67 22.05 -11.06
N VAL A 261 10.13 22.24 -9.83
CA VAL A 261 10.88 21.25 -9.07
C VAL A 261 10.03 20.59 -7.98
N LEU A 262 9.99 19.26 -7.97
CA LEU A 262 9.59 18.49 -6.79
C LEU A 262 10.85 18.10 -6.02
N LEU A 263 11.02 18.62 -4.81
CA LEU A 263 12.18 18.34 -3.95
C LEU A 263 11.79 17.32 -2.88
N PHE A 264 12.26 16.09 -3.03
CA PHE A 264 12.00 15.00 -2.10
C PHE A 264 13.09 14.89 -1.03
N ALA A 265 12.68 14.76 0.22
CA ALA A 265 13.54 14.45 1.36
C ALA A 265 12.80 13.55 2.37
N TYR A 266 13.44 13.22 3.49
CA TYR A 266 12.92 12.32 4.51
C TYR A 266 12.86 12.98 5.90
N HIS A 267 13.93 13.63 6.35
CA HIS A 267 14.06 14.17 7.71
C HIS A 267 13.47 15.58 7.85
N HIS A 268 12.84 15.88 8.99
CA HIS A 268 12.19 17.17 9.21
C HIS A 268 13.16 18.34 9.29
N GLU A 269 14.35 18.10 9.82
CA GLU A 269 15.47 19.03 9.92
C GLU A 269 15.95 19.45 8.54
N VAL A 270 15.93 18.52 7.57
CA VAL A 270 16.28 18.79 6.18
C VAL A 270 15.22 19.66 5.51
N TYR A 271 13.93 19.41 5.74
CA TYR A 271 12.88 20.29 5.21
C TYR A 271 13.01 21.72 5.73
N LYS A 272 13.33 21.91 7.01
CA LYS A 272 13.54 23.25 7.58
C LYS A 272 14.65 24.01 6.86
N ILE A 273 15.78 23.33 6.61
CA ILE A 273 16.89 23.92 5.84
C ILE A 273 16.44 24.30 4.44
N TYR A 274 15.68 23.43 3.76
CA TYR A 274 15.13 23.76 2.44
C TYR A 274 14.16 24.94 2.47
N GLU A 275 13.28 25.02 3.45
CA GLU A 275 12.36 26.16 3.61
C GLU A 275 13.11 27.48 3.78
N ASP A 276 14.15 27.49 4.61
CA ASP A 276 14.96 28.69 4.87
C ASP A 276 15.79 29.08 3.64
N GLU A 277 16.52 28.12 3.06
CA GLU A 277 17.40 28.35 1.91
C GLU A 277 16.63 28.76 0.65
N LEU A 278 15.43 28.20 0.45
CA LEU A 278 14.61 28.41 -0.75
C LEU A 278 13.51 29.44 -0.54
N LYS A 279 13.49 30.14 0.60
CA LYS A 279 12.45 31.11 0.98
C LYS A 279 12.12 32.14 -0.10
N LYS A 280 13.13 32.60 -0.86
CA LYS A 280 12.97 33.53 -2.00
C LYS A 280 12.00 33.02 -3.07
N TYR A 281 11.85 31.71 -3.22
CA TYR A 281 11.02 31.05 -4.23
C TYR A 281 9.64 30.66 -3.72
N ASN A 282 9.26 31.09 -2.51
CA ASN A 282 7.98 30.78 -1.86
C ASN A 282 7.67 29.27 -1.87
N PRO A 283 8.48 28.44 -1.18
CA PRO A 283 8.32 27.00 -1.26
C PRO A 283 7.07 26.51 -0.54
N MET A 284 6.31 25.66 -1.22
CA MET A 284 5.20 24.92 -0.61
C MET A 284 5.68 23.56 -0.13
N LYS A 285 4.95 22.92 0.79
CA LYS A 285 5.43 21.70 1.45
C LYS A 285 4.37 20.67 1.80
N ILE A 286 4.76 19.40 1.70
CA ILE A 286 3.97 18.22 2.09
C ILE A 286 4.93 17.25 2.80
N THR A 287 5.22 17.54 4.06
CA THR A 287 6.17 16.81 4.90
C THR A 287 5.49 15.75 5.77
N GLY A 288 4.16 15.77 5.84
CA GLY A 288 3.36 14.85 6.67
C GLY A 288 2.87 15.48 7.97
N LEU A 289 3.39 16.65 8.34
CA LEU A 289 2.93 17.45 9.48
C LEU A 289 1.73 18.34 9.12
N GLU A 290 1.52 18.59 7.82
CA GLU A 290 0.44 19.44 7.32
C GLU A 290 -0.91 18.73 7.41
N THR A 291 -1.95 19.48 7.75
CA THR A 291 -3.35 19.05 7.66
C THR A 291 -3.76 18.82 6.20
N SER A 292 -4.83 18.06 5.95
CA SER A 292 -5.33 17.83 4.58
C SER A 292 -5.55 19.12 3.80
N ASN A 293 -6.16 20.14 4.44
CA ASN A 293 -6.39 21.44 3.81
C ASN A 293 -5.09 22.18 3.44
N GLN A 294 -4.05 22.09 4.28
CA GLN A 294 -2.74 22.68 3.97
C GLN A 294 -2.04 21.94 2.82
N LYS A 295 -2.21 20.62 2.73
CA LYS A 295 -1.70 19.82 1.60
C LYS A 295 -2.39 20.21 0.30
N ASP A 296 -3.71 20.33 0.31
CA ASP A 296 -4.50 20.71 -0.86
C ASP A 296 -4.07 22.10 -1.35
N LYS A 297 -3.94 23.08 -0.45
CA LYS A 297 -3.40 24.41 -0.78
C LYS A 297 -2.00 24.38 -1.37
N SER A 298 -1.13 23.49 -0.87
CA SER A 298 0.24 23.34 -1.38
C SER A 298 0.25 22.78 -2.80
N VAL A 299 -0.62 21.81 -3.09
CA VAL A 299 -0.81 21.26 -4.43
C VAL A 299 -1.40 22.32 -5.35
N GLU A 300 -2.45 23.03 -4.93
CA GLU A 300 -3.09 24.09 -5.71
C GLU A 300 -2.11 25.19 -6.08
N ALA A 301 -1.34 25.72 -5.13
CA ALA A 301 -0.33 26.75 -5.38
C ALA A 301 0.72 26.30 -6.41
N PHE A 302 1.20 25.05 -6.32
CA PHE A 302 2.13 24.49 -7.29
C PHE A 302 1.49 24.28 -8.67
N MET A 303 0.23 23.84 -8.70
CA MET A 303 -0.51 23.56 -9.93
C MET A 303 -1.03 24.83 -10.62
N ASN A 304 -1.19 25.94 -9.89
CA ASN A 304 -1.62 27.24 -10.41
C ASN A 304 -0.46 28.18 -10.73
N ASP A 305 0.78 27.67 -10.71
CA ASP A 305 2.01 28.44 -10.98
C ASP A 305 2.27 29.59 -9.99
N GLU A 306 1.72 29.52 -8.78
CA GLU A 306 2.01 30.45 -7.67
C GLU A 306 3.39 30.16 -7.05
N THR A 307 3.86 28.92 -7.18
CA THR A 307 5.23 28.51 -6.84
C THR A 307 5.77 27.54 -7.89
N ASN A 308 7.09 27.54 -8.06
CA ASN A 308 7.79 26.56 -8.89
C ASN A 308 8.44 25.44 -8.07
N ILE A 309 8.25 25.43 -6.74
CA ILE A 309 8.86 24.41 -5.89
C ILE A 309 7.89 23.85 -4.84
N LEU A 310 7.88 22.53 -4.75
CA LEU A 310 7.15 21.78 -3.76
C LEU A 310 8.10 20.80 -3.05
N ILE A 311 8.28 21.00 -1.74
CA ILE A 311 9.08 20.14 -0.87
C ILE A 311 8.19 19.00 -0.38
N ILE A 312 8.58 17.74 -0.62
CA ILE A 312 7.73 16.58 -0.36
C ILE A 312 8.50 15.54 0.44
N SER A 313 7.83 14.93 1.43
CA SER A 313 8.38 13.75 2.08
C SER A 313 8.34 12.54 1.14
N LEU A 314 9.45 11.82 1.07
CA LEU A 314 9.56 10.50 0.43
C LEU A 314 8.47 9.53 0.90
N ARG A 315 7.93 9.70 2.11
CA ARG A 315 6.88 8.82 2.68
C ARG A 315 5.48 9.44 2.74
N ALA A 316 5.32 10.74 2.43
CA ALA A 316 4.00 11.39 2.43
C ALA A 316 3.37 11.51 1.03
N GLY A 317 4.00 10.98 -0.01
CA GLY A 317 3.59 11.15 -1.42
C GLY A 317 2.50 10.22 -1.95
N SER A 318 1.65 9.61 -1.13
CA SER A 318 0.59 8.71 -1.65
C SER A 318 -0.57 9.51 -2.23
N GLY A 319 -0.89 9.26 -3.52
CA GLY A 319 -2.12 9.75 -4.17
C GLY A 319 -2.10 11.16 -4.79
N LEU A 320 -0.98 11.89 -4.77
CA LEU A 320 -0.90 13.25 -5.33
C LEU A 320 -0.73 13.26 -6.86
N ASN A 321 -1.27 14.28 -7.54
CA ASN A 321 -1.12 14.49 -8.98
C ASN A 321 -0.36 15.79 -9.24
N LEU A 322 0.91 15.69 -9.65
CA LEU A 322 1.85 16.81 -9.73
C LEU A 322 2.46 16.96 -11.13
N GLN A 323 1.62 16.81 -12.15
CA GLN A 323 2.02 16.69 -13.55
C GLN A 323 2.67 17.96 -14.14
N LYS A 324 2.62 19.12 -13.46
CA LYS A 324 3.32 20.32 -13.93
C LYS A 324 4.83 20.28 -13.68
N ALA A 325 5.32 19.41 -12.79
CA ALA A 325 6.73 19.33 -12.46
C ALA A 325 7.59 18.91 -13.65
N THR A 326 8.60 19.70 -14.01
CA THR A 326 9.57 19.41 -15.08
C THR A 326 10.78 18.65 -14.56
N CYS A 327 11.10 18.81 -13.27
CA CYS A 327 12.18 18.09 -12.60
C CYS A 327 11.73 17.47 -11.29
N VAL A 328 12.30 16.30 -10.99
CA VAL A 328 12.24 15.65 -9.67
C VAL A 328 13.65 15.64 -9.11
N VAL A 329 13.83 16.11 -7.89
CA VAL A 329 15.11 16.13 -7.20
C VAL A 329 14.96 15.35 -5.90
N PHE A 330 15.77 14.30 -5.74
CA PHE A 330 15.89 13.55 -4.49
C PHE A 330 17.08 14.13 -3.71
N GLY A 331 16.76 14.99 -2.73
CA GLY A 331 17.73 15.58 -1.81
C GLY A 331 18.15 14.61 -0.70
N GLU A 332 17.27 13.69 -0.32
CA GLU A 332 17.61 12.49 0.44
C GLU A 332 17.11 11.25 -0.31
N LEU A 333 17.71 10.10 -0.01
CA LEU A 333 17.37 8.82 -0.63
C LEU A 333 16.70 7.87 0.37
N ASP A 334 15.81 7.03 -0.14
CA ASP A 334 15.24 5.89 0.59
C ASP A 334 15.98 4.58 0.28
N TRP A 335 15.77 3.55 1.09
CA TRP A 335 16.31 2.22 0.80
C TRP A 335 15.52 1.53 -0.31
N SER A 336 14.24 1.87 -0.50
CA SER A 336 13.38 1.21 -1.48
C SER A 336 13.40 1.92 -2.85
N PRO A 337 13.82 1.25 -3.94
CA PRO A 337 13.66 1.78 -5.29
C PRO A 337 12.21 2.10 -5.64
N ALA A 338 11.26 1.28 -5.17
CA ALA A 338 9.82 1.53 -5.32
C ALA A 338 9.36 2.88 -4.80
N VAL A 339 9.90 3.34 -3.66
CA VAL A 339 9.55 4.65 -3.09
C VAL A 339 9.91 5.76 -4.09
N HIS A 340 11.12 5.71 -4.66
CA HIS A 340 11.54 6.67 -5.67
C HIS A 340 10.74 6.56 -6.96
N SER A 341 10.53 5.34 -7.47
CA SER A 341 9.72 5.11 -8.68
C SER A 341 8.30 5.65 -8.52
N GLN A 342 7.70 5.47 -7.33
CA GLN A 342 6.41 6.03 -7.00
C GLN A 342 6.44 7.57 -6.96
N CYS A 343 7.48 8.18 -6.40
CA CYS A 343 7.67 9.63 -6.40
C CYS A 343 7.80 10.19 -7.82
N GLU A 344 8.62 9.57 -8.68
CA GLU A 344 8.76 9.95 -10.09
C GLU A 344 7.41 9.87 -10.84
N ASP A 345 6.63 8.82 -10.57
CA ASP A 345 5.31 8.60 -11.17
C ASP A 345 4.28 9.67 -10.80
N ARG A 346 4.52 10.48 -9.75
CA ARG A 346 3.65 11.63 -9.41
C ARG A 346 3.79 12.79 -10.38
N ALA A 347 4.99 12.96 -10.94
CA ALA A 347 5.29 13.95 -11.96
C ALA A 347 5.13 13.39 -13.38
N HIS A 348 5.34 12.08 -13.56
CA HIS A 348 5.27 11.40 -14.86
C HIS A 348 3.85 10.89 -15.14
N ARG A 349 3.02 11.71 -15.82
CA ARG A 349 1.67 11.34 -16.25
C ARG A 349 1.44 11.57 -17.74
N ILE A 350 0.41 10.92 -18.25
CA ILE A 350 0.01 10.85 -19.67
C ILE A 350 -0.15 12.27 -20.25
N GLY A 351 0.49 12.55 -21.39
CA GLY A 351 0.34 13.81 -22.15
C GLY A 351 1.54 14.78 -22.09
N LYS A 352 2.60 14.49 -21.32
CA LYS A 352 3.84 15.28 -21.38
C LYS A 352 4.64 14.97 -22.65
N LYS A 353 4.96 16.01 -23.42
CA LYS A 353 5.85 15.95 -24.59
C LYS A 353 7.33 15.89 -24.22
N ASP A 354 7.70 16.41 -23.06
CA ASP A 354 9.09 16.47 -22.59
C ASP A 354 9.42 15.37 -21.56
N SER A 355 10.64 14.83 -21.64
CA SER A 355 11.14 13.84 -20.69
C SER A 355 11.31 14.44 -19.29
N LEU A 356 10.64 13.85 -18.29
CA LEU A 356 10.87 14.18 -16.89
C LEU A 356 12.33 13.85 -16.51
N LEU A 357 13.03 14.82 -15.93
CA LEU A 357 14.39 14.67 -15.44
C LEU A 357 14.38 14.43 -13.93
N CYS A 358 15.00 13.34 -13.50
CA CYS A 358 15.05 12.89 -12.12
C CYS A 358 16.50 12.91 -11.62
N TYR A 359 16.82 13.83 -10.72
CA TYR A 359 18.13 13.99 -10.11
C TYR A 359 18.20 13.25 -8.77
N TYR A 360 19.21 12.41 -8.62
CA TYR A 360 19.56 11.72 -7.38
C TYR A 360 20.83 12.36 -6.84
N LEU A 361 20.68 13.20 -5.81
CA LEU A 361 21.80 13.94 -5.24
C LEU A 361 22.44 13.13 -4.11
N VAL A 362 23.70 12.75 -4.30
CA VAL A 362 24.44 11.87 -3.38
C VAL A 362 25.67 12.57 -2.84
N ALA A 363 25.90 12.51 -1.53
CA ALA A 363 27.19 12.87 -0.98
C ALA A 363 28.23 11.78 -1.33
N PRO A 364 29.50 12.15 -1.57
CA PRO A 364 30.57 11.17 -1.80
C PRO A 364 30.94 10.37 -0.55
N GLU A 365 30.53 10.85 0.64
CA GLU A 365 30.80 10.22 1.93
C GLU A 365 29.50 9.98 2.72
N GLY A 366 29.62 9.21 3.80
CA GLY A 366 28.52 8.89 4.69
C GLY A 366 27.64 7.75 4.19
N THR A 367 26.35 7.83 4.51
CA THR A 367 25.40 6.73 4.24
C THR A 367 24.84 6.73 2.81
N ASP A 368 24.96 7.84 2.08
CA ASP A 368 24.47 7.99 0.70
C ASP A 368 25.18 7.03 -0.27
N GLU A 369 26.48 6.77 -0.08
CA GLU A 369 27.25 5.86 -0.95
C GLU A 369 26.69 4.42 -0.90
N GLU A 370 26.34 3.94 0.30
CA GLU A 370 25.75 2.62 0.51
C GLU A 370 24.34 2.53 -0.06
N ILE A 371 23.54 3.59 0.12
CA ILE A 371 22.20 3.67 -0.47
C ILE A 371 22.29 3.71 -2.00
N GLN A 372 23.26 4.44 -2.55
CA GLN A 372 23.52 4.47 -4.00
C GLN A 372 23.89 3.08 -4.52
N GLU A 373 24.79 2.35 -3.84
CA GLU A 373 25.13 0.98 -4.21
C GLU A 373 23.90 0.06 -4.16
N HIS A 374 23.12 0.16 -3.09
CA HIS A 374 21.90 -0.63 -2.89
C HIS A 374 20.85 -0.39 -3.97
N LEU A 375 20.62 0.88 -4.32
CA LEU A 375 19.68 1.28 -5.36
C LEU A 375 20.18 0.95 -6.78
N GLY A 376 21.38 0.35 -6.92
CA GLY A 376 22.00 0.08 -8.22
C GLY A 376 22.37 1.36 -8.96
N LEU A 377 22.63 2.44 -8.23
CA LEU A 377 22.88 3.78 -8.78
C LEU A 377 24.35 4.00 -9.22
N LYS A 378 25.22 2.97 -9.15
CA LYS A 378 26.59 3.01 -9.71
C LYS A 378 26.54 2.64 -11.21
N VAL A 379 27.09 3.53 -12.03
CA VAL A 379 26.86 3.67 -13.49
C VAL A 379 27.25 2.44 -14.33
N SER A 380 26.35 2.02 -15.24
CA SER A 380 26.55 1.43 -16.59
C SER A 380 25.49 0.39 -16.99
N GLN A 381 24.70 -0.16 -16.04
CA GLN A 381 23.61 -1.12 -16.31
C GLN A 381 22.20 -0.58 -16.00
N PHE A 382 22.06 0.74 -16.06
CA PHE A 382 20.87 1.48 -15.62
C PHE A 382 19.58 1.28 -16.44
N VAL A 383 19.61 0.49 -17.52
CA VAL A 383 18.46 0.33 -18.43
C VAL A 383 17.70 -0.99 -18.19
N GLY A 384 18.32 -1.99 -17.56
CA GLY A 384 17.74 -3.33 -17.44
C GLY A 384 16.90 -3.59 -16.18
N ILE A 385 17.31 -3.04 -15.04
CA ILE A 385 16.81 -3.47 -13.72
C ILE A 385 15.60 -2.63 -13.26
N MET A 386 15.58 -1.32 -13.52
CA MET A 386 14.47 -0.42 -13.15
C MET A 386 13.46 -0.17 -14.29
N GLY A 387 13.43 -1.02 -15.31
CA GLY A 387 12.48 -0.88 -16.41
C GLY A 387 11.15 -1.54 -16.08
N ASP A 388 10.10 -0.75 -15.85
CA ASP A 388 8.64 -1.04 -15.89
C ASP A 388 8.10 -2.40 -15.39
N LYS A 389 8.93 -3.26 -14.80
CA LYS A 389 8.55 -4.47 -14.08
C LYS A 389 7.96 -3.98 -12.77
N ALA A 390 6.72 -4.40 -12.47
CA ALA A 390 6.23 -4.21 -11.11
C ALA A 390 7.11 -5.08 -10.22
N GLU A 391 7.71 -4.47 -9.19
CA GLU A 391 8.45 -5.20 -8.16
C GLU A 391 7.61 -6.38 -7.68
N THR A 392 8.20 -7.57 -7.77
CA THR A 392 7.65 -8.76 -7.15
C THR A 392 7.83 -8.67 -5.63
N GLU A 393 7.06 -9.46 -4.88
CA GLU A 393 7.27 -9.56 -3.43
C GLU A 393 8.64 -10.17 -3.10
N GLU A 394 9.19 -10.96 -4.04
CA GLU A 394 10.56 -11.45 -4.03
C GLU A 394 11.58 -10.32 -4.19
N ASP A 395 11.38 -9.37 -5.12
CA ASP A 395 12.22 -8.16 -5.24
C ASP A 395 12.15 -7.29 -3.98
N ARG A 396 10.99 -7.20 -3.32
CA ARG A 396 10.84 -6.47 -2.05
C ARG A 396 11.52 -7.18 -0.89
N ASN A 397 11.43 -8.50 -0.81
CA ASN A 397 12.08 -9.30 0.24
C ASN A 397 13.59 -9.35 0.03
N ILE A 398 14.06 -9.42 -1.23
CA ILE A 398 15.45 -9.26 -1.60
C ILE A 398 15.90 -7.84 -1.24
N ALA A 399 15.15 -6.79 -1.60
CA ALA A 399 15.47 -5.42 -1.21
C ALA A 399 15.51 -5.25 0.33
N GLN A 400 14.63 -5.90 1.09
CA GLN A 400 14.64 -5.87 2.56
C GLN A 400 15.83 -6.63 3.17
N ASN A 401 16.17 -7.80 2.64
CA ASN A 401 17.32 -8.59 3.09
C ASN A 401 18.64 -7.91 2.73
N VAL A 402 18.74 -7.38 1.51
CA VAL A 402 19.89 -6.61 1.03
C VAL A 402 19.98 -5.29 1.81
N ALA A 403 18.86 -4.61 2.13
CA ALA A 403 18.87 -3.46 3.02
C ALA A 403 19.38 -3.81 4.43
N ALA A 404 19.09 -5.01 4.96
CA ALA A 404 19.66 -5.46 6.22
C ALA A 404 21.19 -5.66 6.15
N GLU A 405 21.70 -6.18 5.04
CA GLU A 405 23.15 -6.28 4.79
C GLU A 405 23.82 -4.90 4.67
N HIS A 406 23.22 -3.95 3.95
CA HIS A 406 23.75 -2.58 3.86
C HIS A 406 23.63 -1.81 5.19
N MET A 407 22.57 -2.04 5.98
CA MET A 407 22.50 -1.50 7.34
C MET A 407 23.69 -2.01 8.17
N ASN A 408 24.04 -3.29 8.07
CA ASN A 408 25.23 -3.82 8.74
C ASN A 408 26.53 -3.17 8.20
N LYS A 409 26.67 -2.98 6.88
CA LYS A 409 27.82 -2.24 6.30
C LYS A 409 27.94 -0.82 6.86
N ILE A 410 26.82 -0.10 7.00
CA ILE A 410 26.79 1.23 7.62
C ILE A 410 27.25 1.14 9.07
N ILE A 411 26.73 0.19 9.86
CA ILE A 411 27.15 0.02 11.25
C ILE A 411 28.66 -0.25 11.34
N GLU A 412 29.21 -1.12 10.49
CA GLU A 412 30.65 -1.38 10.46
C GLU A 412 31.46 -0.14 10.03
N LYS A 413 30.98 0.65 9.05
CA LYS A 413 31.58 1.94 8.70
C LYS A 413 31.57 2.90 9.90
N LEU A 414 30.44 3.04 10.59
CA LEU A 414 30.30 3.90 11.78
C LEU A 414 31.23 3.45 12.92
N LYS A 415 31.34 2.14 13.19
CA LYS A 415 32.25 1.60 14.22
C LYS A 415 33.71 1.96 13.93
N ASN A 416 34.10 1.91 12.65
CA ASN A 416 35.46 2.15 12.20
C ASN A 416 35.80 3.64 11.98
N MET A 417 34.82 4.55 12.09
CA MET A 417 35.07 5.99 12.04
C MET A 417 35.95 6.43 13.22
N LYS A 418 37.05 7.09 12.87
CA LYS A 418 37.95 7.76 13.81
C LYS A 418 37.76 9.26 13.66
N PHE A 419 37.35 9.93 14.73
CA PHE A 419 37.41 11.38 14.80
C PHE A 419 38.83 11.75 15.22
N SER A 420 39.51 12.57 14.42
CA SER A 420 40.70 13.28 14.89
C SER A 420 40.26 14.23 16.00
N ALA A 421 40.80 14.02 17.20
CA ALA A 421 40.58 14.88 18.36
C ALA A 421 41.15 16.28 18.12
#